data_AF-A0A496RXQ1-F1
#
_entry.id   AF-A0A496RXQ1-F1
#
_cell.length_a   1.000
_cell.length_b   1.000
_cell.length_c   1.000
_cell.angle_alpha   90.00
_cell.angle_beta   90.00
_cell.angle_gamma   90.00
#
_symmetry.space_group_name_H-M   'P 1'
#
loop_
_entity.id
_entity.type
_entity.pdbx_description
1 polymer ?
#
loop_
_entity_poly.entity_id
_entity_poly.type
_entity_poly.pdbx_seq_one_letter_code
_entity_poly.pdbx_strand_id
1 'polypeptide(L)'
;MLNNRNILITGGTGSFGKKFTEFILKKYSPERIIIFSRDEYKQSEMAKVFSPSEYPVRYFLGDIRDKDRLYRAFEGIDYVVHAAALKQVPALEYNL
;
A
#
# COMPACT_ATOMS: atom_id res chain seq x y z
N MET A 1 -14.45 -5.09 11.87
CA MET A 1 -13.17 -5.80 11.74
C MET A 1 -11.99 -4.85 11.51
N LEU A 2 -12.07 -3.92 10.55
CA LEU A 2 -10.97 -2.99 10.22
C LEU A 2 -11.04 -1.60 10.89
N ASN A 3 -12.10 -1.31 11.67
CA ASN A 3 -12.19 -0.06 12.43
C ASN A 3 -11.11 0.01 13.51
N ASN A 4 -10.49 1.19 13.68
CA ASN A 4 -9.41 1.47 14.62
C ASN A 4 -8.20 0.53 14.46
N ARG A 5 -7.94 0.07 13.23
CA ARG A 5 -6.79 -0.81 12.91
C ARG A 5 -5.75 -0.08 12.08
N ASN A 6 -4.50 -0.47 12.28
CA ASN A 6 -3.36 -0.09 11.48
C ASN A 6 -3.17 -1.11 10.35
N ILE A 7 -3.26 -0.66 9.10
CA ILE A 7 -3.26 -1.53 7.92
C ILE A 7 -2.07 -1.17 7.04
N LEU A 8 -1.31 -2.16 6.58
CA LEU A 8 -0.26 -1.99 5.58
C LEU A 8 -0.69 -2.64 4.27
N ILE A 9 -0.58 -1.91 3.17
CA ILE A 9 -0.85 -2.41 1.82
C ILE A 9 0.43 -2.33 0.99
N THR A 10 1.10 -3.46 0.78
CA THR A 10 2.23 -3.52 -0.15
C THR A 10 1.73 -3.59 -1.59
N GLY A 11 2.41 -2.90 -2.51
CA GLY A 11 1.90 -2.73 -3.87
C GLY A 11 0.64 -1.84 -3.89
N GLY A 12 0.47 -1.01 -2.87
CA GLY A 12 -0.77 -0.25 -2.65
C GLY A 12 -1.10 0.76 -3.75
N THR A 13 -0.12 1.17 -4.56
CA THR A 13 -0.35 2.04 -5.73
C THR A 13 -0.83 1.29 -6.99
N GLY A 14 -0.89 -0.05 -6.95
CA GLY A 14 -1.46 -0.87 -8.02
C GLY A 14 -2.99 -0.75 -8.10
N SER A 15 -3.59 -1.30 -9.16
CA SER A 15 -5.04 -1.24 -9.39
C SER A 15 -5.84 -1.83 -8.24
N PHE A 16 -5.45 -3.00 -7.74
CA PHE A 16 -6.07 -3.63 -6.58
C PHE A 16 -5.87 -2.78 -5.32
N GLY A 17 -4.63 -2.36 -5.03
CA GLY A 17 -4.30 -1.56 -3.85
C GLY A 17 -5.14 -0.28 -3.76
N LYS A 18 -5.24 0.49 -4.86
CA LYS A 18 -6.06 1.70 -4.93
C LYS A 18 -7.54 1.42 -4.66
N LYS A 19 -8.11 0.39 -5.28
CA LYS A 19 -9.52 0.02 -5.09
C LYS A 19 -9.79 -0.52 -3.69
N PHE A 20 -8.84 -1.23 -3.12
CA PHE A 20 -8.94 -1.72 -1.75
C PHE A 20 -8.84 -0.59 -0.72
N THR A 21 -7.96 0.39 -0.92
CA THR A 21 -7.92 1.62 -0.11
C THR A 21 -9.25 2.37 -0.19
N GLU A 22 -9.80 2.58 -1.39
CA GLU A 22 -11.12 3.20 -1.58
C GLU A 22 -12.22 2.45 -0.83
N PHE A 23 -12.22 1.11 -0.92
CA PHE A 23 -13.17 0.25 -0.22
C PHE A 23 -13.06 0.38 1.31
N ILE A 24 -11.83 0.37 1.85
CA ILE A 24 -11.61 0.51 3.29
C ILE A 24 -12.16 1.85 3.77
N LEU A 25 -11.76 2.95 3.11
CA LEU A 25 -12.16 4.30 3.50
C LEU A 25 -13.67 4.54 3.40
N LYS A 26 -14.37 3.83 2.50
CA LYS A 26 -15.84 3.92 2.36
C LYS A 26 -16.61 3.10 3.38
N LYS A 27 -16.07 1.97 3.84
CA LYS A 27 -16.82 1.00 4.67
C LYS A 27 -16.35 0.92 6.12
N TYR A 28 -15.18 1.46 6.44
CA TYR A 28 -14.55 1.34 7.74
C TYR A 28 -13.88 2.64 8.16
N SER A 29 -13.57 2.76 9.44
CA SER A 29 -12.83 3.87 10.04
C SER A 29 -11.50 3.36 10.59
N PRO A 30 -10.49 3.09 9.75
CA PRO A 30 -9.19 2.61 10.21
C PRO A 30 -8.43 3.70 10.97
N GLU A 31 -7.56 3.29 11.88
CA GLU A 31 -6.64 4.21 12.56
C GLU A 31 -5.62 4.76 11.58
N ARG A 32 -5.10 3.88 10.70
CA ARG A 32 -4.05 4.21 9.75
C ARG A 32 -4.02 3.22 8.59
N ILE A 33 -3.81 3.72 7.37
CA ILE A 33 -3.51 2.92 6.18
C ILE A 33 -2.13 3.34 5.66
N ILE A 34 -1.16 2.43 5.61
CA ILE A 34 0.12 2.66 4.92
C ILE A 34 0.04 2.07 3.52
N ILE A 35 0.28 2.93 2.53
CA ILE A 35 0.52 2.56 1.14
C ILE A 35 2.03 2.37 0.97
N PHE A 36 2.46 1.13 0.78
CA PHE A 36 3.87 0.79 0.59
C PHE A 36 4.14 0.41 -0.86
N SER A 37 4.99 1.18 -1.55
CA SER A 37 5.39 0.92 -2.92
C SER A 37 6.70 1.63 -3.28
N ARG A 38 7.26 1.32 -4.45
CA ARG A 38 8.56 1.83 -4.93
C ARG A 38 8.46 3.06 -5.84
N ASP A 39 7.27 3.33 -6.36
CA ASP A 39 7.05 4.28 -7.44
C ASP A 39 6.50 5.58 -6.85
N GLU A 40 7.39 6.55 -6.65
CA GLU A 40 7.07 7.86 -6.06
C GLU A 40 6.03 8.61 -6.88
N TYR A 41 6.10 8.55 -8.21
CA TYR A 41 5.12 9.18 -9.09
C TYR A 41 3.73 8.62 -8.86
N LYS A 42 3.58 7.29 -8.82
CA LYS A 42 2.28 6.66 -8.54
C LYS A 42 1.78 6.94 -7.11
N GLN A 43 2.67 7.14 -6.15
CA GLN A 43 2.27 7.58 -4.79
C GLN A 43 1.75 9.02 -4.83
N SER A 44 2.45 9.93 -5.50
CA SER A 44 2.02 11.32 -5.68
C SER A 44 0.65 11.41 -6.35
N GLU A 45 0.45 10.67 -7.45
CA GLU A 45 -0.84 10.59 -8.13
C GLU A 45 -1.95 10.05 -7.23
N MET A 46 -1.64 9.06 -6.38
CA MET A 46 -2.61 8.51 -5.43
C MET A 46 -2.90 9.49 -4.29
N ALA A 47 -1.91 10.26 -3.83
CA ALA A 47 -2.05 11.26 -2.76
C ALA A 47 -2.93 12.45 -3.17
N LYS A 48 -3.01 12.76 -4.47
CA LYS A 48 -3.99 13.73 -5.00
C LYS A 48 -5.44 13.29 -4.80
N VAL A 49 -5.68 11.98 -4.70
CA VAL A 49 -7.03 11.39 -4.51
C VAL A 49 -7.28 11.08 -3.03
N PHE A 50 -6.28 10.55 -2.34
CA PHE A 50 -6.34 10.21 -0.92
C PHE A 50 -5.30 11.02 -0.15
N SER A 51 -5.54 12.32 -0.01
CA SER A 51 -4.61 13.22 0.67
C SER A 51 -4.40 12.80 2.13
N PRO A 52 -3.14 12.73 2.62
CA PRO A 52 -2.86 12.52 4.05
C PRO A 52 -3.44 13.60 4.98
N SER A 53 -3.83 14.77 4.44
CA SER A 53 -4.51 15.81 5.21
C SER A 53 -5.99 15.54 5.46
N GLU A 54 -6.60 14.66 4.65
CA GLU A 54 -8.05 14.38 4.66
C GLU A 54 -8.36 12.94 5.09
N TYR A 55 -7.44 12.02 4.84
CA TYR A 55 -7.59 10.59 5.11
C TYR A 55 -6.48 10.09 6.02
N PRO A 56 -6.70 9.02 6.81
CA PRO A 56 -5.68 8.40 7.65
C PRO A 56 -4.67 7.57 6.83
N VAL A 57 -4.21 8.10 5.70
CA VAL A 57 -3.34 7.42 4.74
C VAL A 57 -1.92 7.98 4.87
N ARG A 58 -0.92 7.08 4.85
CA ARG A 58 0.50 7.43 4.80
C ARG A 58 1.16 6.72 3.64
N TYR A 59 2.09 7.39 2.97
CA TYR A 59 2.81 6.86 1.81
C TYR A 59 4.24 6.55 2.18
N PHE A 60 4.61 5.26 2.11
CA PHE A 60 5.94 4.79 2.45
C PHE A 60 6.62 4.31 1.16
N LEU A 61 7.71 4.99 0.79
CA LEU A 61 8.57 4.51 -0.30
C LEU A 61 9.39 3.31 0.18
N GLY A 62 9.37 2.21 -0.56
CA GLY A 62 10.16 1.02 -0.24
C GLY A 62 9.94 -0.15 -1.18
N ASP A 63 10.92 -1.06 -1.19
CA ASP A 63 10.88 -2.32 -1.95
C ASP A 63 10.59 -3.48 -0.99
N ILE A 64 9.69 -4.39 -1.35
CA ILE A 64 9.41 -5.60 -0.55
C ILE A 64 10.59 -6.56 -0.51
N ARG A 65 11.54 -6.41 -1.43
CA ARG A 65 12.80 -7.17 -1.47
C ARG A 65 13.82 -6.67 -0.45
N ASP A 66 13.64 -5.46 0.07
CA ASP A 66 14.44 -4.92 1.17
C ASP A 66 13.80 -5.34 2.50
N LYS A 67 14.40 -6.37 3.11
CA LYS A 67 13.94 -6.94 4.37
C LYS A 67 13.84 -5.88 5.46
N ASP A 68 14.91 -5.13 5.71
CA ASP A 68 14.97 -4.17 6.82
C ASP A 68 14.02 -2.99 6.63
N ARG A 69 13.78 -2.58 5.38
CA ARG A 69 12.73 -1.60 5.07
C ARG A 69 11.34 -2.14 5.36
N LEU A 70 11.08 -3.40 5.04
CA LEU A 70 9.79 -4.04 5.26
C LEU A 70 9.50 -4.27 6.75
N TYR A 71 10.50 -4.71 7.54
CA TYR A 71 10.36 -4.84 8.99
C TYR A 71 9.96 -3.52 9.66
N ARG A 72 10.58 -2.40 9.25
CA ARG A 72 10.18 -1.07 9.72
C ARG A 72 8.75 -0.70 9.32
N ALA A 73 8.29 -1.12 8.14
CA ALA A 73 6.91 -0.88 7.71
C ALA A 73 5.87 -1.73 8.47
N PHE A 74 6.27 -2.87 9.04
CA PHE A 74 5.41 -3.75 9.84
C PHE A 74 5.21 -3.29 11.29
N GLU A 75 6.00 -2.33 11.76
CA GLU A 75 5.91 -1.86 13.14
C GLU A 75 4.52 -1.28 13.46
N GLY A 76 3.88 -1.84 14.49
CA GLY A 76 2.54 -1.44 14.91
C GLY A 76 1.43 -1.66 13.87
N ILE A 77 1.60 -2.62 12.94
CA ILE A 77 0.57 -3.00 11.98
C ILE A 77 -0.29 -4.15 12.53
N ASP A 78 -1.61 -4.00 12.48
CA ASP A 78 -2.58 -5.05 12.80
C ASP A 78 -2.81 -5.99 11.61
N TYR A 79 -2.91 -5.45 10.39
CA TYR A 79 -3.23 -6.20 9.18
C TYR A 79 -2.30 -5.86 8.02
N VAL A 80 -1.80 -6.89 7.33
CA VAL A 80 -1.03 -6.74 6.10
C VAL A 80 -1.84 -7.27 4.92
N VAL A 81 -1.97 -6.44 3.89
CA VAL A 81 -2.47 -6.84 2.57
C VAL A 81 -1.33 -6.82 1.58
N HIS A 82 -0.94 -8.01 1.13
CA HIS A 82 0.19 -8.17 0.22
C HIS A 82 -0.26 -8.25 -1.23
N ALA A 83 -0.05 -7.18 -2.00
CA ALA A 83 -0.43 -7.10 -3.41
C ALA A 83 0.75 -6.67 -4.32
N ALA A 84 1.97 -6.57 -3.77
CA ALA A 84 3.16 -6.28 -4.55
C ALA A 84 3.63 -7.54 -5.30
N ALA A 85 3.61 -7.49 -6.63
CA ALA A 85 4.10 -8.56 -7.48
C ALA A 85 4.51 -8.04 -8.86
N LEU A 86 5.40 -8.78 -9.52
CA LEU A 86 5.48 -8.77 -10.97
C LEU A 86 4.35 -9.67 -11.50
N LYS A 87 3.51 -9.13 -12.39
CA LYS A 87 2.26 -9.79 -12.81
C LYS A 87 2.09 -9.94 -14.32
N GLN A 88 3.07 -9.50 -15.09
CA GLN A 88 3.01 -9.53 -16.55
C GLN A 88 3.85 -10.71 -17.05
N VAL A 89 3.19 -11.70 -17.66
CA VAL A 89 3.84 -12.94 -18.13
C VAL A 89 5.02 -12.65 -19.07
N PRO A 90 4.88 -11.84 -20.13
CA PRO A 90 6.00 -11.61 -21.05
C PRO A 90 7.21 -10.94 -20.37
N ALA A 91 6.96 -10.04 -19.42
CA ALA A 91 8.02 -9.38 -18.67
C ALA A 91 8.71 -10.34 -17.70
N LEU A 92 7.97 -11.28 -17.09
CA LEU A 92 8.55 -12.30 -16.24
C LEU A 92 9.42 -13.27 -17.04
N GLU A 93 8.90 -13.78 -18.16
CA GLU A 93 9.64 -14.73 -19.02
C GLU A 93 10.95 -14.15 -19.57
N TYR A 94 10.97 -12.87 -19.92
CA TYR A 94 12.16 -12.20 -20.45
C TYR A 94 13.22 -11.89 -19.38
N ASN A 95 12.84 -11.80 -18.10
CA ASN A 95 13.72 -11.42 -16.99
C ASN A 95 13.94 -12.58 -16.00
N LEU A 96 13.69 -13.82 -16.44
CA LEU A 96 14.07 -15.04 -15.72
C LEU A 96 15.58 -15.27 -15.75
#